data_AF-A0A1J5LGR3-F1
#
_entry.id   AF-A0A1J5LGR3-F1
#
_cell.length_a   1.000
_cell.length_b   1.000
_cell.length_c   1.000
_cell.angle_alpha   90.00
_cell.angle_beta   90.00
_cell.angle_gamma   90.00
#
_symmetry.space_group_name_H-M   'P 1'
#
loop_
_entity.id
_entity.type
_entity.pdbx_description
1 polymer ?
#
loop_
_entity_poly.entity_id
_entity_poly.type
_entity_poly.pdbx_seq_one_letter_code
_entity_poly.pdbx_strand_id
1 'polypeptide(L)'
;MFLLSLTGVLKIGLIILGVMFLLKIMGNLSQARRNVADQDRMRREEEAARQTVETAKKNYGKTTISKIDESSKNSGGFVDFEEVQD
;
A
#
# COMPACT_ATOMS: atom_id res chain seq x y z
N MET A 1 -4.57 -60.47 -6.96
CA MET A 1 -5.40 -59.44 -6.28
C MET A 1 -4.57 -58.41 -5.52
N PHE A 2 -3.54 -58.80 -4.75
CA PHE A 2 -2.69 -57.85 -3.99
C PHE A 2 -1.98 -56.78 -4.84
N LEU A 3 -1.44 -57.13 -6.02
CA LEU A 3 -0.75 -56.18 -6.90
C LEU A 3 -1.68 -55.10 -7.48
N LEU A 4 -2.96 -55.44 -7.73
CA LEU A 4 -3.97 -54.48 -8.17
C LEU A 4 -4.34 -53.50 -7.04
N SER A 5 -4.40 -54.00 -5.79
CA SER A 5 -4.63 -53.17 -4.60
C SER A 5 -3.46 -52.22 -4.32
N LEU A 6 -2.22 -52.71 -4.43
CA LEU A 6 -1.03 -51.92 -4.14
C LEU A 6 -0.82 -50.76 -5.13
N THR A 7 -1.07 -51.02 -6.42
CA THR A 7 -0.99 -50.00 -7.46
C THR A 7 -2.08 -48.93 -7.31
N GLY A 8 -3.28 -49.30 -6.86
CA GLY A 8 -4.34 -48.34 -6.53
C GLY A 8 -3.96 -47.40 -5.39
N VAL A 9 -3.42 -47.95 -4.29
CA VAL A 9 -2.97 -47.16 -3.13
C VAL A 9 -1.81 -46.23 -3.51
N LEU A 10 -0.84 -46.70 -4.30
CA LEU A 10 0.27 -45.87 -4.78
C LEU A 10 -0.21 -44.71 -5.67
N LYS A 11 -1.16 -44.94 -6.58
CA LYS A 11 -1.73 -43.87 -7.41
C LYS A 11 -2.43 -42.81 -6.57
N ILE A 12 -3.25 -43.22 -5.59
CA ILE A 12 -3.93 -42.29 -4.69
C ILE A 12 -2.91 -41.49 -3.87
N GLY A 13 -1.89 -42.16 -3.34
CA GLY A 13 -0.79 -41.50 -2.62
C GLY A 13 -0.07 -40.45 -3.48
N LEU A 14 0.28 -40.80 -4.73
CA LEU A 14 0.92 -39.88 -5.67
C LEU A 14 0.03 -38.70 -6.05
N ILE A 15 -1.28 -38.90 -6.22
CA ILE A 15 -2.23 -37.82 -6.49
C ILE A 15 -2.28 -36.83 -5.33
N ILE A 16 -2.39 -37.33 -4.10
CA ILE A 16 -2.40 -36.48 -2.90
C ILE A 16 -1.09 -35.68 -2.79
N LEU A 17 0.05 -36.33 -3.02
CA LEU A 17 1.36 -35.70 -3.00
C LEU A 17 1.49 -34.62 -4.08
N GLY A 18 0.99 -34.91 -5.28
CA GLY A 18 0.94 -33.96 -6.40
C GLY A 18 0.08 -32.74 -6.08
N VAL A 19 -1.10 -32.93 -5.51
CA VAL A 19 -2.00 -31.84 -5.10
C VAL A 19 -1.36 -30.99 -4.00
N MET A 20 -0.77 -31.60 -2.97
CA MET A 20 -0.07 -30.85 -1.92
C MET A 20 1.09 -30.02 -2.48
N PHE A 21 1.85 -30.58 -3.43
CA PHE A 21 2.94 -29.86 -4.08
C PHE A 21 2.45 -28.66 -4.88
N LEU A 22 1.37 -28.83 -5.65
CA LEU A 22 0.70 -27.75 -6.38
C LEU A 22 0.23 -26.62 -5.47
N LEU A 23 -0.46 -26.96 -4.38
CA LEU A 23 -0.93 -25.98 -3.39
C LEU A 23 0.24 -25.21 -2.75
N LYS A 24 1.34 -25.91 -2.45
CA LYS A 24 2.55 -25.29 -1.88
C LYS A 24 3.16 -24.25 -2.83
N ILE A 25 3.27 -24.58 -4.12
CA ILE A 25 3.79 -23.64 -5.12
C ILE A 25 2.88 -22.42 -5.23
N MET A 26 1.57 -22.65 -5.28
CA MET A 26 0.58 -21.57 -5.42
C MET A 26 0.58 -20.64 -4.21
N GLY A 27 0.68 -21.19 -3.00
CA GLY A 27 0.81 -20.43 -1.76
C GLY A 27 2.10 -19.59 -1.72
N ASN A 28 3.23 -20.19 -2.08
CA ASN A 28 4.52 -19.49 -2.11
C ASN A 28 4.53 -18.36 -3.15
N LEU A 29 3.94 -18.58 -4.33
CA LEU A 29 3.83 -17.56 -5.36
C LEU A 29 2.95 -16.39 -4.90
N SER A 30 1.83 -16.68 -4.22
CA SER A 30 0.96 -15.64 -3.67
C SER A 30 1.67 -14.81 -2.60
N GLN A 31 2.45 -15.43 -1.72
CA GLN A 31 3.22 -14.72 -0.71
C GLN A 31 4.36 -13.90 -1.33
N ALA A 32 5.06 -14.46 -2.31
CA ALA A 32 6.12 -13.75 -3.02
C ALA A 32 5.60 -12.51 -3.73
N ARG A 33 4.45 -12.61 -4.42
CA ARG A 33 3.80 -11.44 -5.06
C ARG A 33 3.43 -10.35 -4.05
N ARG A 34 2.90 -10.73 -2.88
CA ARG A 34 2.59 -9.77 -1.80
C ARG A 34 3.85 -9.09 -1.29
N ASN A 35 4.89 -9.86 -0.98
CA ASN A 35 6.14 -9.32 -0.47
C ASN A 35 6.80 -8.34 -1.46
N VAL A 36 6.79 -8.65 -2.76
CA VAL A 36 7.28 -7.74 -3.80
C VAL A 36 6.46 -6.45 -3.84
N ALA A 37 5.12 -6.56 -3.80
CA ALA A 37 4.25 -5.39 -3.81
C ALA A 37 4.45 -4.51 -2.56
N ASP A 38 4.66 -5.12 -1.39
CA ASP A 38 4.90 -4.40 -0.14
C ASP A 38 6.28 -3.72 -0.15
N GLN A 39 7.31 -4.38 -0.70
CA GLN A 39 8.63 -3.77 -0.88
C GLN A 39 8.61 -2.56 -1.83
N ASP A 40 7.88 -2.65 -2.95
CA ASP A 40 7.77 -1.55 -3.90
C ASP A 40 7.02 -0.35 -3.29
N ARG A 41 6.00 -0.60 -2.46
CA ARG A 41 5.30 0.45 -1.71
C ARG A 41 6.20 1.14 -0.70
N MET A 42 6.92 0.36 0.12
CA MET A 42 7.87 0.91 1.09
C MET A 42 8.95 1.76 0.41
N ARG A 43 9.51 1.31 -0.72
CA ARG A 43 10.51 2.08 -1.47
C ARG A 43 9.97 3.42 -1.96
N ARG A 44 8.75 3.44 -2.52
CA ARG A 44 8.12 4.68 -2.99
C ARG A 44 7.85 5.66 -1.85
N GLU A 45 7.41 5.17 -0.70
CA GLU A 45 7.21 6.00 0.50
C GLU A 45 8.53 6.56 1.02
N GLU A 46 9.59 5.75 1.04
CA GLU A 46 10.92 6.19 1.48
C GLU A 46 11.51 7.24 0.54
N GLU A 47 11.37 7.05 -0.78
CA GLU A 47 11.78 8.03 -1.79
C GLU A 47 10.98 9.34 -1.66
N ALA A 48 9.67 9.27 -1.46
CA ALA A 48 8.83 10.44 -1.24
C ALA A 48 9.22 11.18 0.06
N ALA A 49 9.48 10.45 1.14
CA ALA A 49 9.93 11.02 2.40
C ALA A 49 11.31 11.71 2.28
N ARG A 50 12.24 11.13 1.51
CA ARG A 50 13.53 11.78 1.23
C ARG A 50 13.34 13.07 0.43
N GLN A 51 12.50 13.05 -0.60
CA GLN A 51 12.21 14.24 -1.40
C GLN A 51 11.54 15.35 -0.59
N THR A 52 10.61 15.02 0.32
CA THR A 52 9.97 16.02 1.19
C THR A 52 10.97 16.61 2.18
N VAL A 53 11.85 15.80 2.77
CA VAL A 53 12.91 16.28 3.67
C VAL A 53 13.91 17.17 2.92
N GLU A 54 14.32 16.80 1.70
CA GLU A 54 15.21 17.64 0.88
C GLU A 54 14.56 18.96 0.49
N THR A 55 13.28 18.93 0.11
CA THR A 55 12.51 20.12 -0.26
C THR A 55 12.30 21.02 0.96
N ALA A 56 11.98 20.44 2.11
CA ALA A 56 11.84 21.14 3.38
C ALA A 56 13.17 21.78 3.82
N LYS A 57 14.31 21.08 3.67
CA LYS A 57 15.65 21.64 3.93
C LYS A 57 15.96 22.82 3.00
N LYS A 58 15.64 22.72 1.70
CA LYS A 58 15.87 23.80 0.73
C LYS A 58 14.99 25.03 0.97
N ASN A 59 13.79 24.82 1.51
CA ASN A 59 12.82 25.87 1.85
C ASN A 59 12.86 26.27 3.33
N TYR A 60 13.79 25.71 4.11
CA TYR A 60 13.95 26.06 5.52
C TYR A 60 14.34 27.53 5.63
N GLY A 61 13.49 28.33 6.28
CA GLY A 61 13.65 29.78 6.39
C GLY A 61 13.17 30.59 5.18
N LYS A 62 12.58 29.96 4.15
CA LYS A 62 11.93 30.65 3.02
C LYS A 62 10.42 30.63 3.21
N THR A 63 9.80 31.78 3.44
CA THR A 63 8.33 31.91 3.45
C THR A 63 7.83 31.99 2.02
N THR A 64 7.21 30.92 1.52
CA THR A 64 6.46 30.97 0.26
C THR A 64 5.14 31.69 0.52
N ILE A 65 5.03 32.95 0.12
CA ILE A 65 3.74 33.64 0.07
C ILE A 65 3.01 33.08 -1.14
N SER A 66 2.09 32.14 -0.91
CA SER A 66 1.11 31.74 -1.91
C SER A 66 0.37 33.02 -2.33
N LYS A 67 0.65 33.53 -3.54
CA LYS A 67 -0.15 34.61 -4.12
C LYS A 67 -1.56 34.06 -4.30
N ILE A 68 -2.42 34.43 -3.34
CA ILE A 68 -3.85 34.24 -3.44
C ILE A 68 -4.29 35.07 -4.65
N ASP A 69 -4.74 34.40 -5.71
CA ASP A 69 -5.32 35.06 -6.88
C ASP A 69 -6.41 36.03 -6.43
N GLU A 70 -6.42 37.23 -7.01
CA GLU A 70 -7.35 38.31 -6.67
C GLU A 70 -8.83 37.93 -6.82
N SER A 71 -9.12 36.79 -7.46
CA SER A 71 -10.44 36.15 -7.55
C SER A 71 -11.07 35.83 -6.18
N SER A 72 -10.28 35.62 -5.12
CA SER A 72 -10.82 35.33 -3.76
C SER A 72 -10.89 36.53 -2.82
N LYS A 73 -10.47 37.74 -3.26
CA LYS A 73 -10.62 38.97 -2.44
C LYS A 73 -12.08 39.39 -2.25
N ASN A 74 -13.02 38.84 -3.03
CA ASN A 74 -14.45 39.11 -2.89
C ASN A 74 -15.21 38.15 -1.97
N SER A 75 -14.55 37.13 -1.39
CA SER A 75 -15.11 36.37 -0.26
C SER A 75 -14.71 37.03 1.07
N GLY A 76 -15.06 38.30 1.21
CA GLY A 76 -15.08 38.99 2.50
C GLY A 76 -16.23 38.43 3.34
N GLY A 77 -15.89 37.54 4.25
CA GLY A 77 -16.78 37.04 5.31
C GLY A 77 -16.01 37.04 6.62
N PHE A 78 -15.66 38.26 7.05
CA PHE A 78 -15.20 38.53 8.42
C PHE A 78 -16.21 37.93 9.40
N VAL A 79 -15.69 37.22 10.40
CA VAL A 79 -16.40 36.62 11.55
C VAL A 79 -17.60 37.46 12.03
N ASP A 80 -18.81 36.90 11.94
CA ASP A 80 -19.99 37.40 12.65
C ASP A 80 -19.86 37.06 14.14
N PHE A 81 -19.82 38.08 14.99
CA PHE A 81 -20.02 37.93 16.43
C PHE A 81 -21.36 38.57 16.78
N GLU A 82 -22.29 37.77 17.29
CA GLU A 82 -23.58 38.23 17.82
C GLU A 82 -23.40 38.58 19.30
N GLU A 83 -23.59 39.86 19.65
CA GLU A 83 -23.44 40.36 21.01
C GLU A 83 -24.70 40.03 21.82
N VAL A 84 -24.55 39.24 22.89
CA VAL A 84 -25.65 38.87 23.79
C VAL A 84 -25.84 40.00 24.81
N GLN A 85 -26.98 40.68 24.77
CA GLN A 85 -27.41 41.63 25.81
C GLN A 85 -28.17 40.88 26.92
N ASP A 86 -27.73 41.02 28.17
CA ASP A 86 -28.52 40.79 29.39
C ASP A 86 -29.08 42.12 29.91
#